data_AF-A0A9N9CLG0-F1
#
_entry.id   AF-A0A9N9CLG0-F1
#
_cell.length_a   1.000
_cell.length_b   1.000
_cell.length_c   1.000
_cell.angle_alpha   90.00
_cell.angle_beta   90.00
_cell.angle_gamma   90.00
#
_symmetry.space_group_name_H-M   'P 1'
#
loop_
_entity.id
_entity.type
_entity.pdbx_description
1 polymer ?
#
loop_
_entity_poly.entity_id
_entity_poly.type
_entity_poly.pdbx_seq_one_letter_code
_entity_poly.pdbx_strand_id
1 'polypeptide(L)'
;NTIEWVNLELGAVMLTEEKLNTSKAYFYIANKYDIVGFALAVQIEKAYKVIVDPSSDKAQNESSKDSKMHTDTDVGSGIFCCTNYIRAFCGISRLWVKKDYRRKKIASRLLDQVRKNFIYGCELKPSEVAFSQPSGDGKAFATHYTGTREFLVYADD
;
A
#
# COMPACT_ATOMS: atom_id res chain seq x y z
N ASN A 1 -19.17 0.57 10.15
CA ASN A 1 -18.52 -0.63 9.55
C ASN A 1 -17.01 -0.41 9.52
N THR A 2 -16.14 -1.42 9.76
CA THR A 2 -14.67 -1.22 9.80
C THR A 2 -14.12 -0.64 8.49
N ILE A 3 -14.66 -1.05 7.34
CA ILE A 3 -14.22 -0.55 6.04
C ILE A 3 -14.56 0.93 5.81
N GLU A 4 -15.72 1.38 6.27
CA GLU A 4 -16.14 2.79 6.18
C GLU A 4 -15.17 3.67 6.96
N TRP A 5 -14.78 3.23 8.16
CA TRP A 5 -13.87 3.98 9.01
C TRP A 5 -12.45 4.02 8.43
N VAL A 6 -11.96 2.91 7.85
CA VAL A 6 -10.70 2.89 7.11
C VAL A 6 -10.75 3.82 5.89
N ASN A 7 -11.85 3.80 5.13
CA ASN A 7 -12.01 4.70 3.99
C ASN A 7 -12.00 6.16 4.41
N LEU A 8 -12.64 6.50 5.54
CA LEU A 8 -12.60 7.84 6.10
C LEU A 8 -11.17 8.28 6.47
N GLU A 9 -10.42 7.43 7.19
CA GLU A 9 -9.04 7.76 7.56
C GLU A 9 -8.08 7.87 6.36
N LEU A 10 -8.32 7.08 5.30
CA LEU A 10 -7.51 7.11 4.09
C LEU A 10 -7.98 8.15 3.06
N GLY A 11 -9.14 8.79 3.26
CA GLY A 11 -9.80 9.61 2.24
C GLY A 11 -10.17 8.81 0.98
N ALA A 12 -10.45 7.52 1.13
CA ALA A 12 -10.62 6.60 0.02
C ALA A 12 -12.08 6.47 -0.43
N VAL A 13 -12.27 6.24 -1.72
CA VAL A 13 -13.59 6.03 -2.33
C VAL A 13 -14.19 4.70 -1.85
N MET A 14 -15.52 4.65 -1.71
CA MET A 14 -16.22 3.41 -1.42
C MET A 14 -16.12 2.43 -2.58
N LEU A 15 -15.86 1.16 -2.26
CA LEU A 15 -15.87 0.09 -3.26
C LEU A 15 -17.31 -0.35 -3.55
N THR A 16 -17.55 -0.83 -4.76
CA THR A 16 -18.82 -1.46 -5.13
C THR A 16 -19.01 -2.77 -4.36
N GLU A 17 -20.25 -3.17 -4.14
CA GLU A 17 -20.58 -4.42 -3.44
C GLU A 17 -20.01 -5.66 -4.16
N GLU A 18 -20.03 -5.65 -5.49
CA GLU A 18 -19.42 -6.69 -6.33
C GLU A 18 -17.92 -6.85 -6.06
N LYS A 19 -17.17 -5.74 -6.01
CA LYS A 19 -15.75 -5.76 -5.66
C LYS A 19 -15.55 -6.24 -4.23
N LEU A 20 -16.38 -5.82 -3.28
CA LEU A 20 -16.29 -6.27 -1.88
C LEU A 20 -16.53 -7.78 -1.74
N ASN A 21 -17.49 -8.34 -2.48
CA ASN A 21 -17.81 -9.77 -2.44
C ASN A 21 -16.70 -10.67 -2.98
N THR A 22 -15.82 -10.13 -3.82
CA THR A 22 -14.64 -10.83 -4.36
C THR A 22 -13.34 -10.48 -3.64
N SER A 23 -13.41 -9.57 -2.66
CA SER A 23 -12.26 -9.12 -1.88
C SER A 23 -11.97 -10.03 -0.68
N LYS A 24 -10.73 -9.98 -0.19
CA LYS A 24 -10.32 -10.60 1.08
C LYS A 24 -9.82 -9.53 2.04
N ALA A 25 -10.49 -9.40 3.18
CA ALA A 25 -10.11 -8.49 4.26
C ALA A 25 -9.24 -9.22 5.29
N TYR A 26 -8.14 -8.59 5.68
CA TYR A 26 -7.20 -9.07 6.68
C TYR A 26 -7.15 -8.07 7.83
N PHE A 27 -7.30 -8.56 9.06
CA PHE A 27 -7.31 -7.75 10.26
C PHE A 27 -6.12 -8.10 11.14
N TYR A 28 -5.47 -7.09 11.69
CA TYR A 28 -4.50 -7.24 12.76
C TYR A 28 -5.15 -6.80 14.07
N ILE A 29 -5.37 -7.75 14.97
CA ILE A 29 -6.01 -7.52 16.27
C ILE A 29 -4.94 -7.45 17.36
N ALA A 30 -4.94 -6.35 18.13
CA ALA A 30 -4.15 -6.19 19.35
C ALA A 30 -5.07 -6.17 20.57
N ASN A 31 -4.53 -6.53 21.74
CA ASN A 31 -5.22 -6.43 23.04
C ASN A 31 -6.64 -7.03 23.02
N LYS A 32 -6.75 -8.25 22.49
CA LYS A 32 -7.95 -9.09 22.34
C LYS A 32 -9.06 -8.56 21.41
N TYR A 33 -9.28 -7.25 21.30
CA TYR A 33 -10.40 -6.69 20.53
C TYR A 33 -10.10 -5.43 19.72
N ASP A 34 -8.90 -4.84 19.80
CA ASP A 34 -8.58 -3.62 19.06
C ASP A 34 -8.06 -3.97 17.66
N ILE A 35 -8.81 -3.61 16.62
CA ILE A 35 -8.34 -3.72 15.22
C ILE A 35 -7.38 -2.56 14.98
N VAL A 36 -6.08 -2.87 14.98
CA VAL A 36 -5.01 -1.86 14.84
C VAL A 36 -4.33 -1.89 13.48
N GLY A 37 -4.72 -2.85 12.63
CA GLY A 37 -4.28 -2.91 11.25
C GLY A 37 -5.31 -3.59 10.36
N PHE A 38 -5.33 -3.19 9.10
CA PHE A 38 -6.27 -3.65 8.10
C PHE A 38 -5.59 -3.71 6.73
N ALA A 39 -5.87 -4.76 5.97
CA ALA A 39 -5.55 -4.80 4.55
C ALA A 39 -6.74 -5.37 3.77
N LEU A 40 -7.07 -4.72 2.66
CA LEU A 40 -8.05 -5.21 1.70
C LEU A 40 -7.33 -5.62 0.43
N ALA A 41 -7.35 -6.93 0.14
CA ALA A 41 -6.79 -7.48 -1.07
C ALA A 41 -7.90 -7.78 -2.08
N VAL A 42 -7.68 -7.40 -3.33
CA VAL A 42 -8.63 -7.55 -4.44
C VAL A 42 -7.98 -8.31 -5.59
N GLN A 43 -8.79 -9.00 -6.39
CA GLN A 43 -8.31 -9.59 -7.61
C GLN A 43 -8.13 -8.49 -8.66
N ILE A 44 -6.99 -8.51 -9.35
CA ILE A 44 -6.70 -7.61 -10.46
C ILE A 44 -6.25 -8.44 -11.66
N GLU A 45 -6.23 -7.82 -12.84
CA GLU A 45 -5.68 -8.45 -14.06
C GLU A 45 -4.39 -7.76 -14.53
N LYS A 46 -4.29 -6.45 -14.28
CA LYS A 46 -3.25 -5.58 -14.82
C LYS A 46 -2.63 -4.77 -13.70
N ALA A 47 -1.30 -4.66 -13.76
CA ALA A 47 -0.53 -3.73 -12.95
C ALA A 47 0.55 -3.07 -13.80
N TYR A 48 1.07 -1.95 -13.34
CA TYR A 48 2.04 -1.12 -14.03
C TYR A 48 3.22 -0.87 -13.11
N LYS A 49 4.42 -0.93 -13.67
CA LYS A 49 5.67 -0.69 -12.94
C LYS A 49 5.85 0.82 -12.73
N VAL A 50 6.10 1.24 -11.50
CA VAL A 50 6.40 2.66 -11.19
C VAL A 50 7.72 3.06 -11.85
N ILE A 51 7.72 4.24 -12.47
CA ILE A 51 8.92 4.85 -13.07
C ILE A 51 9.58 5.74 -12.01
N VAL A 52 10.89 5.57 -11.86
CA VAL A 52 11.71 6.40 -10.97
C VAL A 52 12.47 7.41 -11.82
N ASP A 53 12.27 8.70 -11.53
CA ASP A 53 13.06 9.75 -12.16
C ASP A 53 14.49 9.76 -11.55
N PRO A 54 15.56 9.59 -12.34
CA PRO A 54 16.94 9.61 -11.87
C PRO A 54 17.35 10.92 -11.17
N SER A 55 16.63 12.03 -11.42
CA SER A 55 16.91 13.32 -10.79
C SER A 55 16.43 13.42 -9.34
N SER A 56 15.52 12.52 -8.92
CA SER A 56 14.94 12.52 -7.57
C SER A 56 15.89 12.03 -6.46
N ASP A 57 17.03 11.44 -6.82
CA ASP A 57 18.03 10.92 -5.87
C ASP A 57 18.93 12.00 -5.26
N LYS A 58 19.00 13.19 -5.86
CA LYS A 58 19.91 14.27 -5.40
C LYS A 58 19.37 15.09 -4.22
N ALA A 59 18.10 14.93 -3.84
CA ALA A 59 17.45 15.81 -2.86
C ALA A 59 17.43 15.30 -1.41
N GLN A 60 17.98 14.11 -1.11
CA GLN A 60 17.87 13.50 0.24
C GLN A 60 19.20 13.27 0.99
N ASN A 61 20.35 13.66 0.43
CA ASN A 61 21.66 13.35 1.05
C ASN A 61 22.38 14.49 1.80
N GLU A 62 21.77 15.66 1.98
CA GLU A 62 22.35 16.70 2.85
C GLU A 62 21.30 17.34 3.77
N SER A 63 21.15 16.81 4.99
CA SER A 63 20.73 17.58 6.18
C SER A 63 20.72 16.70 7.45
N SER A 64 21.91 16.30 7.88
CA SER A 64 22.14 16.09 9.31
C SER A 64 22.46 17.44 9.95
N LYS A 65 21.47 18.08 10.58
CA LYS A 65 21.58 18.92 11.81
C LYS A 65 20.30 19.72 12.08
N ASP A 66 19.67 19.36 13.19
CA ASP A 66 19.00 20.20 14.19
C ASP A 66 17.86 21.17 13.79
N SER A 67 16.71 20.98 14.45
CA SER A 67 15.68 21.97 14.80
C SER A 67 14.74 22.59 13.72
N LYS A 68 13.44 22.39 13.97
CA LYS A 68 12.21 23.13 13.56
C LYS A 68 11.32 22.54 12.45
N MET A 69 10.16 22.08 12.92
CA MET A 69 8.83 22.04 12.30
C MET A 69 8.75 22.64 10.89
N HIS A 70 8.92 21.79 9.88
CA HIS A 70 8.44 22.07 8.54
C HIS A 70 7.04 21.50 8.39
N THR A 71 6.10 22.37 8.04
CA THR A 71 4.81 22.01 7.48
C THR A 71 5.08 21.26 6.17
N ASP A 72 4.82 19.96 6.14
CA ASP A 72 4.82 19.15 4.93
C ASP A 72 3.66 19.62 4.03
N THR A 73 3.89 20.71 3.31
CA THR A 73 3.08 21.07 2.15
C THR A 73 3.41 20.03 1.09
N ASP A 74 2.52 19.04 0.98
CA ASP A 74 2.50 17.95 0.01
C ASP A 74 2.50 18.51 -1.43
N VAL A 75 3.69 18.81 -1.96
CA VAL A 75 3.87 19.14 -3.36
C VAL A 75 3.77 17.82 -4.13
N GLY A 76 2.55 17.55 -4.62
CA GLY A 76 2.10 16.39 -5.38
C GLY A 76 3.20 15.61 -6.09
N SER A 77 3.79 14.63 -5.41
CA SER A 77 4.66 13.62 -6.01
C SER A 77 3.78 12.57 -6.69
N GLY A 78 3.21 12.95 -7.82
CA GLY A 78 2.46 12.02 -8.67
C GLY A 78 3.26 10.75 -8.95
N ILE A 79 2.57 9.62 -9.03
CA ILE A 79 3.19 8.35 -9.39
C ILE A 79 3.06 8.18 -10.90
N PHE A 80 4.19 8.19 -11.59
CA PHE A 80 4.28 7.83 -12.99
C PHE A 80 4.56 6.33 -13.11
N CYS A 81 3.97 5.68 -14.09
CA CYS A 81 4.16 4.26 -14.34
C CYS A 81 4.29 3.98 -15.83
N CYS A 82 4.85 2.81 -16.17
CA CYS A 82 4.96 2.36 -17.54
C CYS A 82 3.57 2.24 -18.19
N THR A 83 3.48 2.50 -19.49
CA THR A 83 2.25 2.29 -20.27
C THR A 83 1.95 0.82 -20.53
N ASN A 84 3.00 -0.02 -20.57
CA ASN A 84 2.85 -1.46 -20.72
C ASN A 84 2.41 -2.09 -19.40
N TYR A 85 1.26 -2.78 -19.43
CA TYR A 85 0.80 -3.53 -18.29
C TYR A 85 1.55 -4.86 -18.15
N ILE A 86 1.64 -5.33 -16.92
CA ILE A 86 2.09 -6.67 -16.56
C ILE A 86 0.88 -7.39 -15.96
N ARG A 87 0.74 -8.68 -16.24
CA ARG A 87 -0.30 -9.49 -15.60
C ARG A 87 0.01 -9.61 -14.10
N ALA A 88 -0.95 -9.21 -13.28
CA ALA A 88 -0.90 -9.35 -11.83
C ALA A 88 -2.23 -9.91 -11.34
N PHE A 89 -2.23 -10.55 -10.17
CA PHE A 89 -3.42 -11.22 -9.64
C PHE A 89 -3.91 -10.63 -8.33
N CYS A 90 -3.02 -9.98 -7.56
CA CYS A 90 -3.33 -9.44 -6.24
C CYS A 90 -3.05 -7.95 -6.18
N GLY A 91 -4.10 -7.17 -5.97
CA GLY A 91 -4.03 -5.74 -5.66
C GLY A 91 -4.28 -5.49 -4.17
N ILE A 92 -3.49 -4.62 -3.56
CA ILE A 92 -3.76 -4.07 -2.23
C ILE A 92 -4.54 -2.79 -2.43
N SER A 93 -5.86 -2.90 -2.26
CA SER A 93 -6.79 -1.78 -2.39
C SER A 93 -6.69 -0.84 -1.19
N ARG A 94 -6.55 -1.40 0.02
CA ARG A 94 -6.39 -0.60 1.24
C ARG A 94 -5.33 -1.25 2.10
N LEU A 95 -4.44 -0.43 2.66
CA LEU A 95 -3.50 -0.85 3.68
C LEU A 95 -3.46 0.22 4.75
N TRP A 96 -3.83 -0.15 5.96
CA TRP A 96 -3.99 0.76 7.06
C TRP A 96 -3.41 0.19 8.35
N VAL A 97 -2.77 1.06 9.13
CA VAL A 97 -2.30 0.76 10.48
C VAL A 97 -2.56 1.98 11.35
N LYS A 98 -3.19 1.75 12.51
CA LYS A 98 -3.45 2.76 13.53
C LYS A 98 -2.17 3.51 13.87
N LYS A 99 -2.23 4.84 13.96
CA LYS A 99 -1.05 5.73 14.06
C LYS A 99 -0.06 5.27 15.13
N ASP A 100 -0.52 4.98 16.35
CA ASP A 100 0.31 4.55 17.49
C ASP A 100 0.85 3.11 17.38
N TYR A 101 0.42 2.38 16.36
CA TYR A 101 0.83 1.02 16.05
C TYR A 101 1.68 0.95 14.76
N ARG A 102 1.92 2.09 14.08
CA ARG A 102 2.81 2.16 12.92
C ARG A 102 4.25 1.84 13.32
N ARG A 103 5.06 1.48 12.32
CA ARG A 103 6.49 1.11 12.45
C ARG A 103 6.77 -0.11 13.34
N LYS A 104 5.75 -0.86 13.76
CA LYS A 104 5.84 -2.14 14.49
C LYS A 104 5.69 -3.38 13.58
N LYS A 105 6.04 -3.24 12.30
CA LYS A 105 5.95 -4.29 11.25
C LYS A 105 4.54 -4.88 10.99
N ILE A 106 3.49 -4.24 11.49
CA ILE A 106 2.10 -4.70 11.31
C ILE A 106 1.71 -4.74 9.82
N ALA A 107 1.98 -3.67 9.07
CA ALA A 107 1.71 -3.60 7.64
C ALA A 107 2.44 -4.73 6.86
N SER A 108 3.71 -4.99 7.18
CA SER A 108 4.47 -6.10 6.58
C SER A 108 3.82 -7.45 6.89
N ARG A 109 3.45 -7.69 8.15
CA ARG A 109 2.79 -8.94 8.56
C ARG A 109 1.43 -9.14 7.90
N LEU A 110 0.65 -8.07 7.72
CA LEU A 110 -0.61 -8.12 6.96
C LEU A 110 -0.35 -8.55 5.52
N LEU A 111 0.62 -7.93 4.84
CA LEU A 111 0.95 -8.29 3.46
C LEU A 111 1.54 -9.69 3.32
N ASP A 112 2.32 -10.16 4.31
CA ASP A 112 2.80 -11.54 4.32
C ASP A 112 1.62 -12.52 4.40
N GLN A 113 0.58 -12.20 5.18
CA GLN A 113 -0.64 -13.02 5.22
C GLN A 113 -1.45 -12.92 3.94
N VAL A 114 -1.55 -11.74 3.32
CA VAL A 114 -2.16 -11.60 2.00
C VAL A 114 -1.45 -12.51 0.98
N ARG A 115 -0.13 -12.39 0.86
CA ARG A 115 0.66 -13.15 -0.11
C ARG A 115 0.52 -14.67 0.05
N LYS A 116 0.42 -15.15 1.28
CA LYS A 116 0.29 -16.59 1.59
C LYS A 116 -1.10 -17.17 1.35
N ASN A 117 -2.15 -16.35 1.48
CA ASN A 117 -3.53 -16.84 1.57
C ASN A 117 -4.47 -16.25 0.51
N PHE A 118 -4.01 -15.27 -0.28
CA PHE A 118 -4.85 -14.65 -1.30
C PHE A 118 -5.19 -15.63 -2.43
N ILE A 119 -4.21 -16.40 -2.91
CA ILE A 119 -4.43 -17.47 -3.90
C ILE A 119 -4.19 -18.81 -3.21
N TYR A 120 -5.18 -19.72 -3.28
CA TYR A 120 -5.05 -21.03 -2.66
C TYR A 120 -3.88 -21.81 -3.27
N GLY A 121 -2.98 -22.32 -2.41
CA GLY A 121 -1.82 -23.11 -2.83
C GLY A 121 -0.70 -22.32 -3.53
N CYS A 122 -0.76 -20.99 -3.57
CA CYS A 122 0.24 -20.15 -4.21
C CYS A 122 0.65 -18.98 -3.31
N GLU A 123 1.90 -19.00 -2.83
CA GLU A 123 2.50 -17.87 -2.11
C GLU A 123 3.10 -16.87 -3.09
N LEU A 124 2.54 -15.67 -3.12
CA LEU A 124 3.03 -14.58 -3.96
C LEU A 124 4.37 -14.04 -3.43
N LYS A 125 5.22 -13.55 -4.32
CA LYS A 125 6.42 -12.74 -4.00
C LYS A 125 6.01 -11.29 -3.72
N PRO A 126 6.83 -10.51 -2.99
CA PRO A 126 6.56 -9.07 -2.80
C PRO A 126 6.37 -8.33 -4.12
N SER A 127 7.14 -8.70 -5.16
CA SER A 127 7.10 -8.09 -6.49
C SER A 127 5.85 -8.43 -7.31
N GLU A 128 5.02 -9.37 -6.86
CA GLU A 128 3.81 -9.82 -7.57
C GLU A 128 2.53 -9.17 -6.99
N VAL A 129 2.69 -8.32 -5.98
CA VAL A 129 1.61 -7.58 -5.34
C VAL A 129 1.63 -6.14 -5.84
N ALA A 130 0.48 -5.64 -6.31
CA ALA A 130 0.32 -4.27 -6.75
C ALA A 130 -0.44 -3.42 -5.72
N PHE A 131 -0.24 -2.11 -5.73
CA PHE A 131 -0.88 -1.17 -4.79
C PHE A 131 -1.78 -0.18 -5.53
N SER A 132 -3.00 0.08 -5.04
CA SER A 132 -3.86 1.14 -5.59
C SER A 132 -3.45 2.49 -5.02
N GLN A 133 -3.23 3.48 -5.88
CA GLN A 133 -3.09 4.90 -5.52
C GLN A 133 -2.35 5.16 -4.19
N PRO A 134 -1.08 4.71 -4.03
CA PRO A 134 -0.45 4.75 -2.73
C PRO A 134 -0.15 6.20 -2.30
N SER A 135 -0.46 6.51 -1.04
CA SER A 135 -0.09 7.76 -0.39
C SER A 135 1.43 7.89 -0.21
N GLY A 136 1.94 9.04 0.28
CA GLY A 136 3.36 9.20 0.60
C GLY A 136 3.90 8.10 1.52
N ASP A 137 3.20 7.84 2.63
CA ASP A 137 3.48 6.72 3.55
C ASP A 137 3.40 5.37 2.83
N GLY A 138 2.40 5.19 1.96
CA GLY A 138 2.20 3.98 1.17
C GLY A 138 3.36 3.70 0.21
N LYS A 139 3.86 4.72 -0.49
CA LYS A 139 5.02 4.63 -1.40
C LYS A 139 6.29 4.26 -0.66
N ALA A 140 6.54 4.89 0.49
CA ALA A 140 7.68 4.57 1.35
C ALA A 140 7.61 3.12 1.86
N PHE A 141 6.43 2.68 2.30
CA PHE A 141 6.21 1.30 2.72
C PHE A 141 6.39 0.30 1.57
N ALA A 142 5.75 0.53 0.41
CA ALA A 142 5.83 -0.37 -0.75
C ALA A 142 7.27 -0.52 -1.24
N THR A 143 8.03 0.58 -1.28
CA THR A 143 9.46 0.57 -1.62
C THR A 143 10.24 -0.34 -0.67
N HIS A 144 10.07 -0.15 0.64
CA HIS A 144 10.77 -0.97 1.64
C HIS A 144 10.34 -2.44 1.61
N TYR A 145 9.05 -2.71 1.43
CA TYR A 145 8.49 -4.07 1.47
C TYR A 145 8.89 -4.89 0.24
N THR A 146 8.89 -4.27 -0.94
CA THR A 146 9.24 -4.94 -2.20
C THR A 146 10.74 -4.93 -2.48
N GLY A 147 11.51 -4.10 -1.78
CA GLY A 147 12.95 -3.95 -2.00
C GLY A 147 13.30 -3.13 -3.25
N THR A 148 12.32 -2.48 -3.88
CA THR A 148 12.54 -1.64 -5.08
C THR A 148 11.61 -0.42 -5.07
N ARG A 149 12.10 0.70 -5.61
CA ARG A 149 11.28 1.90 -5.87
C ARG A 149 10.35 1.73 -7.07
N GLU A 150 10.60 0.72 -7.89
CA GLU A 150 9.81 0.41 -9.08
C GLU A 150 8.77 -0.69 -8.80
N PHE A 151 8.05 -0.56 -7.69
CA PHE A 151 7.00 -1.52 -7.32
C PHE A 151 5.80 -1.43 -8.28
N LEU A 152 4.85 -2.36 -8.17
CA LEU A 152 3.67 -2.42 -9.02
C LEU A 152 2.52 -1.57 -8.47
N VAL A 153 1.85 -0.84 -9.34
CA VAL A 153 0.60 -0.12 -9.05
C VAL A 153 -0.51 -0.55 -9.99
N TYR A 154 -1.76 -0.37 -9.58
CA TYR A 154 -2.92 -0.60 -10.44
C TYR A 154 -3.96 0.52 -10.22
N ALA A 155 -4.86 0.68 -11.19
CA ALA A 155 -5.97 1.61 -11.08
C ALA A 155 -7.21 0.85 -10.57
N ASP A 156 -7.91 1.44 -9.59
CA ASP A 156 -9.23 0.94 -9.21
C ASP A 156 -10.21 1.32 -10.35
N ASP A 157 -10.66 0.32 -11.12
CA ASP A 157 -11.67 0.52 -12.19
C ASP A 157 -13.05 0.93 -11.66
#